data_AF-A0A2K9NVL1-F1
#
_entry.id   AF-A0A2K9NVL1-F1
#
_cell.length_a   1.000
_cell.length_b   1.000
_cell.length_c   1.000
_cell.angle_alpha   90.00
_cell.angle_beta   90.00
_cell.angle_gamma   90.00
#
_symmetry.space_group_name_H-M   'P 1'
#
loop_
_entity.id
_entity.type
_entity.pdbx_description
1 polymer ?
#
loop_
_entity_poly.entity_id
_entity_poly.type
_entity_poly.pdbx_seq_one_letter_code
_entity_poly.pdbx_strand_id
1 'polypeptide(L)'
;MRFLSIVAMGLIAFNAEAGLYRGETRVGLYQDSVLDTEKVTHIIVVGSGVKEDSNQFFQTGVARAHKYKELYPNQQVVIISSPEVRGREDAEVFNDFNIPVIKFINDTFTPEVLFSELKQFTKIASLDFYGHSSPWAIKLGKTDAALTPSAYEKKLRALKGNFLKTAYVTVNSCSSGFSIAPDLSKYLEIPVSGSLTSSLFERIESDGRWYKEENYTPENYVLTNTFSFNEDQSCKLGLCYRMKPSQYYYSSYWGQFKEGGVNFYKFFCNYDNNTDGRCETAMAKSLLAFPSVKSITVDSSIEDFKTVAFDYLCPTYKNKNKFNECVAGITAAIERGDLVYQTMPGPELNCNFKTCNATVVCKEKKIFGSGPKGGTCKLNVDIQPNPTNAAQEMVSFLKGFKLLKASK
;
A
#
# COMPACT_ATOMS: atom_id res chain seq x y z
N MET A 1 49.42 57.73 19.69
CA MET A 1 48.26 58.19 18.90
C MET A 1 47.35 56.98 18.67
N ARG A 2 46.05 57.14 18.94
CA ARG A 2 44.90 56.22 18.70
C ARG A 2 44.64 55.07 19.69
N PHE A 3 43.61 55.35 20.49
CA PHE A 3 42.63 54.50 21.17
C PHE A 3 42.36 53.14 20.50
N LEU A 4 42.23 52.09 21.34
CA LEU A 4 41.38 50.94 21.04
C LEU A 4 40.33 50.79 22.16
N SER A 5 39.07 50.96 21.77
CA SER A 5 37.89 50.61 22.55
C SER A 5 37.76 49.08 22.63
N ILE A 6 37.65 48.55 23.84
CA ILE A 6 37.24 47.15 24.08
C ILE A 6 35.72 47.14 24.17
N VAL A 7 35.07 46.57 23.15
CA VAL A 7 33.64 46.25 23.17
C VAL A 7 33.48 44.90 23.86
N ALA A 8 32.73 44.89 24.97
CA ALA A 8 32.30 43.67 25.63
C ALA A 8 31.19 43.01 24.78
N MET A 9 31.48 41.85 24.18
CA MET A 9 30.48 40.95 23.62
C MET A 9 30.03 39.97 24.70
N GLY A 10 28.78 40.10 25.13
CA GLY A 10 28.09 39.10 25.94
C GLY A 10 27.85 37.85 25.10
N LEU A 11 28.40 36.72 25.55
CA LEU A 11 28.08 35.39 25.05
C LEU A 11 26.71 34.98 25.61
N ILE A 12 25.68 35.05 24.76
CA ILE A 12 24.42 34.34 24.98
C ILE A 12 24.68 32.88 24.61
N ALA A 13 24.78 32.02 25.63
CA ALA A 13 24.83 30.58 25.44
C ALA A 13 23.45 30.10 24.96
N PHE A 14 23.33 29.79 23.67
CA PHE A 14 22.23 28.98 23.16
C PHE A 14 22.47 27.52 23.61
N ASN A 15 21.71 27.07 24.60
CA ASN A 15 21.53 25.65 24.87
C ASN A 15 20.71 25.04 23.73
N ALA A 16 21.38 24.63 22.67
CA ALA A 16 20.82 23.71 21.69
C ALA A 16 20.99 22.29 22.23
N GLU A 17 20.04 21.82 23.04
CA GLU A 17 19.81 20.38 23.17
C GLU A 17 19.28 19.89 21.81
N ALA A 18 20.19 19.60 20.89
CA ALA A 18 19.89 18.81 19.70
C ALA A 18 19.68 17.35 20.15
N GLY A 19 18.56 17.10 20.82
CA GLY A 19 18.06 15.75 21.00
C GLY A 19 17.82 15.15 19.62
N LEU A 20 18.38 13.95 19.36
CA LEU A 20 18.06 13.21 18.15
C LEU A 20 16.53 13.04 18.06
N TYR A 21 15.88 13.72 17.12
CA TYR A 21 14.48 13.51 16.79
C TYR A 21 14.26 12.01 16.50
N ARG A 22 13.38 11.37 17.28
CA ARG A 22 13.15 9.91 17.22
C ARG A 22 11.96 9.49 16.35
N GLY A 23 11.30 10.44 15.68
CA GLY A 23 10.05 10.19 14.96
C GLY A 23 8.88 10.05 15.94
N GLU A 24 7.78 10.76 15.70
CA GLU A 24 6.60 10.73 16.56
C GLU A 24 5.50 9.90 15.92
N THR A 25 4.94 8.93 16.63
CA THR A 25 3.78 8.19 16.12
C THR A 25 2.49 8.96 16.44
N ARG A 26 1.68 9.19 15.41
CA ARG A 26 0.38 9.86 15.52
C ARG A 26 -0.73 8.93 15.10
N VAL A 27 -1.84 8.99 15.84
CA VAL A 27 -3.11 8.36 15.46
C VAL A 27 -4.09 9.47 15.17
N GLY A 28 -4.61 9.49 13.94
CA GLY A 28 -5.64 10.42 13.50
C GLY A 28 -6.92 9.71 13.09
N LEU A 29 -8.02 10.45 13.06
CA LEU A 29 -9.31 10.00 12.55
C LEU A 29 -9.66 10.76 11.27
N TYR A 30 -9.99 10.04 10.21
CA TYR A 30 -10.38 10.68 8.96
C TYR A 30 -11.89 10.97 8.96
N GLN A 31 -12.26 12.26 8.94
CA GLN A 31 -13.65 12.75 8.97
C GLN A 31 -14.49 12.26 10.18
N ASP A 32 -13.83 11.93 11.29
CA ASP A 32 -14.44 11.63 12.58
C ASP A 32 -13.63 12.36 13.68
N SER A 33 -14.22 12.56 14.86
CA SER A 33 -13.58 13.31 15.96
C SER A 33 -13.41 12.52 17.25
N VAL A 34 -14.09 11.36 17.38
CA VAL A 34 -14.07 10.52 18.59
C VAL A 34 -13.74 9.09 18.19
N LEU A 35 -12.75 8.50 18.85
CA LEU A 35 -12.36 7.11 18.65
C LEU A 35 -13.35 6.18 19.37
N ASP A 36 -13.88 5.20 18.65
CA ASP A 36 -14.73 4.16 19.23
C ASP A 36 -14.15 2.78 18.89
N THR A 37 -13.44 2.16 19.83
CA THR A 37 -12.74 0.89 19.60
C THR A 37 -13.67 -0.31 19.31
N GLU A 38 -14.98 -0.18 19.52
CA GLU A 38 -15.98 -1.21 19.22
C GLU A 38 -16.65 -1.05 17.85
N LYS A 39 -16.44 0.09 17.20
CA LYS A 39 -16.95 0.39 15.86
C LYS A 39 -16.16 -0.36 14.79
N VAL A 40 -16.82 -0.70 13.69
CA VAL A 40 -16.12 -1.31 12.54
C VAL A 40 -15.11 -0.30 12.00
N THR A 41 -13.86 -0.76 11.84
CA THR A 41 -12.69 0.10 11.65
C THR A 41 -11.92 -0.26 10.39
N HIS A 42 -11.61 0.74 9.57
CA HIS A 42 -10.57 0.66 8.55
C HIS A 42 -9.30 1.31 9.08
N ILE A 43 -8.17 0.61 9.01
CA ILE A 43 -6.90 1.08 9.55
C ILE A 43 -5.94 1.34 8.39
N ILE A 44 -5.52 2.60 8.24
CA ILE A 44 -4.49 3.01 7.31
C ILE A 44 -3.19 3.17 8.09
N VAL A 45 -2.16 2.44 7.71
CA VAL A 45 -0.81 2.57 8.27
C VAL A 45 0.09 3.21 7.24
N VAL A 46 0.62 4.39 7.54
CA VAL A 46 1.55 5.09 6.65
C VAL A 46 2.93 5.10 7.30
N GLY A 47 3.89 4.42 6.66
CA GLY A 47 5.28 4.40 7.11
C GLY A 47 6.02 5.71 6.78
N SER A 48 7.24 5.84 7.32
CA SER A 48 8.10 7.00 7.07
C SER A 48 8.41 7.19 5.58
N GLY A 49 8.27 8.42 5.06
CA GLY A 49 8.86 8.80 3.79
C GLY A 49 10.38 8.95 3.93
N VAL A 50 11.17 8.34 3.05
CA VAL A 50 12.61 8.64 2.97
C VAL A 50 12.91 9.60 1.82
N LYS A 51 13.77 10.60 2.09
CA LYS A 51 14.32 11.52 1.08
C LYS A 51 13.29 12.36 0.29
N GLU A 52 12.99 11.94 -0.94
CA GLU A 52 12.37 12.69 -2.06
C GLU A 52 10.87 12.40 -2.20
N ASP A 53 10.38 11.31 -1.60
CA ASP A 53 8.98 10.83 -1.74
C ASP A 53 7.93 11.77 -1.08
N SER A 54 8.38 12.90 -0.52
CA SER A 54 7.53 13.91 0.13
C SER A 54 6.51 13.24 1.07
N ASN A 55 5.26 13.67 1.03
CA ASN A 55 4.12 13.07 1.73
C ASN A 55 3.28 12.16 0.81
N GLN A 56 3.81 11.63 -0.31
CA GLN A 56 3.01 10.88 -1.30
C GLN A 56 2.42 9.57 -0.75
N PHE A 57 3.13 8.86 0.14
CA PHE A 57 2.56 7.71 0.87
C PHE A 57 1.34 8.12 1.70
N PHE A 58 1.46 9.25 2.41
CA PHE A 58 0.37 9.78 3.22
C PHE A 58 -0.82 10.20 2.36
N GLN A 59 -0.58 10.94 1.27
CA GLN A 59 -1.62 11.32 0.30
C GLN A 59 -2.36 10.09 -0.26
N THR A 60 -1.62 9.05 -0.65
CA THR A 60 -2.23 7.80 -1.14
C THR A 60 -3.07 7.12 -0.05
N GLY A 61 -2.58 7.07 1.20
CA GLY A 61 -3.33 6.57 2.34
C GLY A 61 -4.62 7.36 2.60
N VAL A 62 -4.57 8.68 2.46
CA VAL A 62 -5.74 9.57 2.59
C VAL A 62 -6.74 9.34 1.46
N ALA A 63 -6.29 9.13 0.22
CA ALA A 63 -7.18 8.78 -0.89
C ALA A 63 -7.95 7.46 -0.62
N ARG A 64 -7.28 6.46 -0.02
CA ARG A 64 -7.93 5.22 0.42
C ARG A 64 -8.89 5.46 1.58
N ALA A 65 -8.51 6.28 2.57
CA ALA A 65 -9.36 6.66 3.69
C ALA A 65 -10.67 7.31 3.24
N HIS A 66 -10.58 8.20 2.25
CA HIS A 66 -11.75 8.85 1.65
C HIS A 66 -12.71 7.84 1.00
N LYS A 67 -12.19 6.88 0.21
CA LYS A 67 -13.02 5.80 -0.35
C LYS A 67 -13.77 5.01 0.73
N TYR A 68 -13.14 4.75 1.88
CA TYR A 68 -13.82 4.07 2.98
C TYR A 68 -14.97 4.89 3.56
N LYS A 69 -14.82 6.20 3.73
CA LYS A 69 -15.91 7.06 4.21
C LYS A 69 -17.06 7.17 3.22
N GLU A 70 -16.78 7.19 1.92
CA GLU A 70 -17.83 7.16 0.88
C GLU A 70 -18.61 5.84 0.90
N LEU A 71 -17.91 4.70 0.98
CA LEU A 71 -18.53 3.38 0.94
C LEU A 71 -19.25 3.04 2.24
N TYR A 72 -18.69 3.48 3.37
CA TYR A 72 -19.09 3.08 4.71
C TYR A 72 -19.12 4.28 5.67
N PRO A 73 -20.06 5.23 5.50
CA PRO A 73 -20.10 6.45 6.30
C PRO A 73 -20.25 6.20 7.81
N ASN A 74 -20.90 5.09 8.18
CA ASN A 74 -21.11 4.66 9.56
C ASN A 74 -19.93 3.85 10.13
N GLN A 75 -18.84 3.67 9.40
CA GLN A 75 -17.60 3.03 9.88
C GLN A 75 -16.56 4.11 10.17
N GLN A 76 -15.57 3.78 10.99
CA GLN A 76 -14.47 4.70 11.30
C GLN A 76 -13.23 4.39 10.46
N VAL A 77 -12.44 5.42 10.19
CA VAL A 77 -11.16 5.28 9.50
C VAL A 77 -10.06 5.87 10.36
N VAL A 78 -9.15 5.01 10.82
CA VAL A 78 -8.03 5.36 11.69
C VAL A 78 -6.77 5.42 10.85
N ILE A 79 -6.00 6.50 10.96
CA ILE A 79 -4.71 6.66 10.30
C ILE A 79 -3.62 6.63 11.37
N ILE A 80 -2.72 5.64 11.29
CA ILE A 80 -1.57 5.49 12.18
C ILE A 80 -0.31 5.76 11.37
N SER A 81 0.46 6.76 11.75
CA SER A 81 1.65 7.14 10.98
C SER A 81 2.70 7.83 11.82
N SER A 82 3.95 7.67 11.39
CA SER A 82 5.02 8.63 11.61
C SER A 82 5.51 9.03 10.21
N PRO A 83 4.90 10.07 9.60
CA PRO A 83 5.19 10.43 8.22
C PRO A 83 6.67 10.77 7.99
N GLU A 84 7.28 11.44 8.96
CA GLU A 84 8.69 11.83 9.03
C GLU A 84 9.21 12.54 7.76
N VAL A 85 8.33 13.34 7.15
CA VAL A 85 8.56 14.09 5.90
C VAL A 85 9.70 15.09 6.11
N ARG A 86 10.65 15.12 5.16
CA ARG A 86 11.85 15.95 5.29
C ARG A 86 11.49 17.43 5.41
N GLY A 87 11.99 18.07 6.48
CA GLY A 87 11.85 19.51 6.72
C GLY A 87 10.46 19.93 7.19
N ARG A 88 9.64 18.99 7.66
CA ARG A 88 8.28 19.23 8.16
C ARG A 88 8.06 18.48 9.46
N GLU A 89 7.24 19.06 10.34
CA GLU A 89 6.76 18.37 11.53
C GLU A 89 5.62 17.42 11.17
N ASP A 90 5.52 16.27 11.84
CA ASP A 90 4.47 15.29 11.59
C ASP A 90 3.06 15.89 11.82
N ALA A 91 2.93 16.85 12.74
CA ALA A 91 1.68 17.59 12.96
C ALA A 91 1.22 18.36 11.73
N GLU A 92 2.15 18.99 11.00
CA GLU A 92 1.84 19.78 9.81
C GLU A 92 1.31 18.89 8.70
N VAL A 93 1.86 17.68 8.56
CA VAL A 93 1.40 16.71 7.56
C VAL A 93 -0.06 16.33 7.81
N PHE A 94 -0.44 16.02 9.06
CA PHE A 94 -1.84 15.71 9.39
C PHE A 94 -2.77 16.91 9.17
N ASN A 95 -2.32 18.12 9.55
CA ASN A 95 -3.10 19.35 9.41
C ASN A 95 -3.38 19.72 7.94
N ASP A 96 -2.41 19.56 7.03
CA ASP A 96 -2.59 19.83 5.60
C ASP A 96 -3.76 19.05 4.97
N PHE A 97 -4.03 17.86 5.50
CA PHE A 97 -5.05 16.96 5.00
C PHE A 97 -6.32 16.94 5.87
N ASN A 98 -6.45 17.90 6.80
CA ASN A 98 -7.58 18.05 7.73
C ASN A 98 -7.85 16.79 8.56
N ILE A 99 -6.79 16.15 9.06
CA ILE A 99 -6.90 14.91 9.85
C ILE A 99 -6.67 15.24 11.33
N PRO A 100 -7.71 15.27 12.17
CA PRO A 100 -7.53 15.49 13.60
C PRO A 100 -6.70 14.37 14.21
N VAL A 101 -5.62 14.75 14.89
CA VAL A 101 -4.80 13.84 15.70
C VAL A 101 -5.49 13.64 17.04
N ILE A 102 -5.85 12.38 17.34
CA ILE A 102 -6.56 12.01 18.57
C ILE A 102 -5.64 11.41 19.63
N LYS A 103 -4.46 10.92 19.21
CA LYS A 103 -3.48 10.33 20.11
C LYS A 103 -2.08 10.62 19.61
N PHE A 104 -1.23 11.01 20.56
CA PHE A 104 0.18 11.27 20.37
C PHE A 104 0.99 10.23 21.15
N ILE A 105 1.96 9.61 20.49
CA ILE A 105 2.85 8.63 21.10
C ILE A 105 4.27 9.13 20.87
N ASN A 106 4.92 9.57 21.96
CA ASN A 106 6.28 10.08 21.96
C ASN A 106 7.32 8.94 21.87
N ASP A 107 7.16 8.07 20.89
CA ASP A 107 8.04 6.95 20.61
C ASP A 107 8.11 6.71 19.10
N THR A 108 9.24 6.13 18.68
CA THR A 108 9.45 5.73 17.29
C THR A 108 8.35 4.76 16.87
N PHE A 109 7.87 4.88 15.63
CA PHE A 109 6.82 4.00 15.14
C PHE A 109 7.34 2.58 14.88
N THR A 110 7.36 1.76 15.94
CA THR A 110 7.86 0.38 15.92
C THR A 110 6.72 -0.63 15.72
N PRO A 111 7.03 -1.91 15.40
CA PRO A 111 6.03 -2.97 15.37
C PRO A 111 5.25 -3.10 16.69
N GLU A 112 5.91 -2.83 17.83
CA GLU A 112 5.28 -2.91 19.14
C GLU A 112 4.21 -1.84 19.35
N VAL A 113 4.51 -0.60 18.96
CA VAL A 113 3.54 0.49 18.94
C VAL A 113 2.36 0.12 18.04
N LEU A 114 2.62 -0.36 16.81
CA LEU A 114 1.56 -0.79 15.90
C LEU A 114 0.67 -1.87 16.54
N PHE A 115 1.25 -2.93 17.10
CA PHE A 115 0.45 -3.99 17.72
C PHE A 115 -0.34 -3.51 18.94
N SER A 116 0.21 -2.58 19.73
CA SER A 116 -0.51 -1.95 20.83
C SER A 116 -1.74 -1.17 20.34
N GLU A 117 -1.62 -0.46 19.22
CA GLU A 117 -2.76 0.25 18.63
C GLU A 117 -3.79 -0.72 18.04
N LEU A 118 -3.36 -1.72 17.25
CA LEU A 118 -4.27 -2.69 16.63
C LEU A 118 -5.07 -3.50 17.65
N LYS A 119 -4.48 -3.85 18.80
CA LYS A 119 -5.13 -4.66 19.84
C LYS A 119 -6.37 -4.03 20.45
N GLN A 120 -6.50 -2.70 20.37
CA GLN A 120 -7.63 -1.97 20.95
C GLN A 120 -8.93 -2.25 20.19
N PHE A 121 -8.85 -2.52 18.88
CA PHE A 121 -10.01 -2.69 18.03
C PHE A 121 -10.50 -4.15 18.00
N THR A 122 -11.82 -4.36 18.04
CA THR A 122 -12.40 -5.72 17.97
C THR A 122 -13.05 -6.04 16.62
N LYS A 123 -13.16 -5.05 15.72
CA LYS A 123 -13.87 -5.16 14.43
C LYS A 123 -13.10 -4.48 13.28
N ILE A 124 -11.87 -4.93 13.03
CA ILE A 124 -11.04 -4.42 11.93
C ILE A 124 -11.56 -4.98 10.59
N ALA A 125 -12.01 -4.09 9.71
CA ALA A 125 -12.52 -4.41 8.37
C ALA A 125 -11.43 -4.36 7.29
N SER A 126 -10.42 -3.50 7.45
CA SER A 126 -9.23 -3.52 6.61
C SER A 126 -8.01 -3.00 7.36
N LEU A 127 -6.83 -3.42 6.88
CA LEU A 127 -5.54 -2.86 7.26
C LEU A 127 -4.76 -2.55 5.97
N ASP A 128 -4.50 -1.28 5.68
CA ASP A 128 -3.85 -0.87 4.44
C ASP A 128 -2.52 -0.18 4.79
N PHE A 129 -1.40 -0.78 4.40
CA PHE A 129 -0.06 -0.22 4.58
C PHE A 129 0.38 0.54 3.34
N TYR A 130 0.99 1.71 3.54
CA TYR A 130 1.63 2.53 2.52
C TYR A 130 3.03 2.93 3.00
N GLY A 131 4.06 2.57 2.24
CA GLY A 131 5.43 2.92 2.62
C GLY A 131 6.49 2.07 1.94
N HIS A 132 7.70 2.12 2.46
CA HIS A 132 8.79 1.29 1.98
C HIS A 132 8.72 -0.13 2.55
N SER A 133 9.17 -1.08 1.73
CA SER A 133 9.47 -2.44 2.20
C SER A 133 10.67 -3.04 1.47
N SER A 134 11.27 -4.01 2.13
CA SER A 134 12.05 -5.06 1.47
C SER A 134 11.13 -6.23 1.10
N PRO A 135 11.66 -7.32 0.52
CA PRO A 135 10.86 -8.52 0.30
C PRO A 135 10.36 -9.23 1.58
N TRP A 136 10.93 -8.91 2.75
CA TRP A 136 10.69 -9.58 4.04
C TRP A 136 10.24 -8.65 5.17
N ALA A 137 10.37 -7.33 5.04
CA ALA A 137 9.97 -6.38 6.08
C ALA A 137 9.34 -5.10 5.52
N ILE A 138 8.28 -4.62 6.16
CA ILE A 138 7.77 -3.25 5.96
C ILE A 138 8.47 -2.29 6.92
N LYS A 139 8.62 -1.03 6.50
CA LYS A 139 9.27 0.02 7.29
C LYS A 139 8.21 0.98 7.83
N LEU A 140 7.99 0.95 9.14
CA LEU A 140 6.99 1.78 9.83
C LEU A 140 7.51 3.19 10.16
N GLY A 141 8.78 3.31 10.54
CA GLY A 141 9.45 4.57 10.91
C GLY A 141 10.96 4.52 10.60
N LYS A 142 11.72 5.58 10.89
CA LYS A 142 13.16 5.69 10.58
C LYS A 142 14.05 4.71 11.34
N THR A 143 13.87 4.55 12.64
CA THR A 143 14.77 3.75 13.52
C THR A 143 14.05 2.50 14.05
N ASP A 144 14.72 1.34 14.08
CA ASP A 144 14.21 0.07 14.68
C ASP A 144 12.75 -0.33 14.34
N ALA A 145 12.28 0.12 13.19
CA ALA A 145 10.88 0.08 12.81
C ALA A 145 10.61 -0.86 11.63
N ALA A 146 11.42 -1.90 11.48
CA ALA A 146 11.20 -2.95 10.50
C ALA A 146 10.23 -4.00 11.07
N LEU A 147 9.07 -4.18 10.44
CA LEU A 147 8.17 -5.28 10.77
C LEU A 147 8.41 -6.42 9.79
N THR A 148 9.08 -7.47 10.27
CA THR A 148 9.20 -8.77 9.58
C THR A 148 8.11 -9.70 10.09
N PRO A 149 7.09 -10.07 9.28
CA PRO A 149 5.94 -10.84 9.79
C PRO A 149 6.33 -12.13 10.52
N SER A 150 7.29 -12.90 9.98
CA SER A 150 7.76 -14.14 10.60
C SER A 150 8.40 -13.95 11.99
N ALA A 151 9.08 -12.82 12.22
CA ALA A 151 9.64 -12.48 13.54
C ALA A 151 8.55 -12.16 14.57
N TYR A 152 7.35 -11.79 14.12
CA TYR A 152 6.21 -11.40 14.95
C TYR A 152 5.01 -12.34 14.82
N GLU A 153 5.22 -13.58 14.35
CA GLU A 153 4.16 -14.57 14.11
C GLU A 153 3.19 -14.69 15.29
N LYS A 154 3.69 -14.85 16.52
CA LYS A 154 2.84 -14.99 17.72
C LYS A 154 1.92 -13.78 17.94
N LYS A 155 2.41 -12.57 17.71
CA LYS A 155 1.62 -11.33 17.90
C LYS A 155 0.60 -11.16 16.79
N LEU A 156 0.97 -11.45 15.55
CA LEU A 156 0.05 -11.43 14.41
C LEU A 156 -1.09 -12.45 14.61
N ARG A 157 -0.77 -13.68 15.00
CA ARG A 157 -1.81 -14.69 15.29
C ARG A 157 -2.76 -14.26 16.41
N ALA A 158 -2.25 -13.57 17.43
CA ALA A 158 -3.09 -13.04 18.51
C ALA A 158 -4.06 -11.94 18.04
N LEU A 159 -3.78 -11.26 16.92
CA LEU A 159 -4.67 -10.26 16.33
C LEU A 159 -5.77 -10.85 15.45
N LYS A 160 -5.72 -12.13 15.09
CA LYS A 160 -6.71 -12.77 14.21
C LYS A 160 -8.15 -12.50 14.66
N GLY A 161 -8.41 -12.57 15.96
CA GLY A 161 -9.74 -12.35 16.55
C GLY A 161 -10.24 -10.89 16.46
N ASN A 162 -9.36 -9.94 16.17
CA ASN A 162 -9.69 -8.53 16.03
C ASN A 162 -10.21 -8.19 14.63
N PHE A 163 -10.00 -9.06 13.64
CA PHE A 163 -10.44 -8.85 12.25
C PHE A 163 -11.83 -9.43 12.00
N LEU A 164 -12.63 -8.71 11.21
CA LEU A 164 -13.87 -9.26 10.68
C LEU A 164 -13.59 -10.42 9.73
N LYS A 165 -14.53 -11.35 9.60
CA LYS A 165 -14.41 -12.53 8.71
C LYS A 165 -14.08 -12.18 7.26
N THR A 166 -14.59 -11.03 6.79
CA THR A 166 -14.42 -10.50 5.43
C THR A 166 -13.34 -9.43 5.33
N ALA A 167 -12.52 -9.27 6.36
CA ALA A 167 -11.44 -8.31 6.37
C ALA A 167 -10.32 -8.71 5.40
N TYR A 168 -9.48 -7.74 5.07
CA TYR A 168 -8.31 -7.93 4.24
C TYR A 168 -7.20 -6.98 4.64
N VAL A 169 -5.99 -7.27 4.16
CA VAL A 169 -4.85 -6.36 4.23
C VAL A 169 -4.39 -5.99 2.83
N THR A 170 -3.97 -4.74 2.61
CA THR A 170 -3.20 -4.36 1.42
C THR A 170 -1.83 -3.84 1.86
N VAL A 171 -0.77 -4.28 1.19
CA VAL A 171 0.60 -3.85 1.47
C VAL A 171 1.16 -3.12 0.26
N ASN A 172 0.88 -1.82 0.20
CA ASN A 172 1.21 -0.93 -0.92
C ASN A 172 2.66 -0.47 -0.82
N SER A 173 3.57 -1.35 -1.20
CA SER A 173 5.01 -1.14 -1.09
C SER A 173 5.78 -2.03 -2.06
N CYS A 174 7.07 -1.76 -2.28
CA CYS A 174 7.90 -2.53 -3.21
C CYS A 174 8.16 -3.96 -2.70
N SER A 175 7.97 -4.97 -3.55
CA SER A 175 8.37 -6.36 -3.26
C SER A 175 7.66 -7.00 -2.05
N SER A 176 6.57 -6.44 -1.54
CA SER A 176 5.82 -7.02 -0.41
C SER A 176 5.14 -8.37 -0.69
N GLY A 177 4.97 -8.73 -1.96
CA GLY A 177 4.36 -9.99 -2.38
C GLY A 177 5.25 -11.23 -2.22
N PHE A 178 6.55 -11.09 -1.95
CA PHE A 178 7.44 -12.25 -1.83
C PHE A 178 7.24 -13.00 -0.51
N SER A 179 7.54 -12.37 0.63
CA SER A 179 7.37 -13.02 1.94
C SER A 179 6.33 -12.30 2.81
N ILE A 180 6.27 -10.97 2.76
CA ILE A 180 5.42 -10.19 3.66
C ILE A 180 3.93 -10.55 3.52
N ALA A 181 3.36 -10.41 2.32
CA ALA A 181 1.93 -10.63 2.11
C ALA A 181 1.51 -12.11 2.33
N PRO A 182 2.25 -13.12 1.83
CA PRO A 182 1.98 -14.52 2.16
C PRO A 182 2.02 -14.83 3.66
N ASP A 183 3.00 -14.29 4.39
CA ASP A 183 3.14 -14.51 5.84
C ASP A 183 2.03 -13.81 6.62
N LEU A 184 1.73 -12.55 6.32
CA LEU A 184 0.61 -11.83 6.93
C LEU A 184 -0.71 -12.57 6.69
N SER A 185 -0.95 -13.08 5.48
CA SER A 185 -2.15 -13.85 5.17
C SER A 185 -2.24 -15.14 5.99
N LYS A 186 -1.11 -15.83 6.15
CA LYS A 186 -1.01 -17.05 6.97
C LYS A 186 -1.25 -16.80 8.46
N TYR A 187 -0.71 -15.72 8.99
CA TYR A 187 -0.75 -15.45 10.43
C TYR A 187 -2.05 -14.79 10.87
N LEU A 188 -2.60 -13.89 10.05
CA LEU A 188 -3.88 -13.22 10.31
C LEU A 188 -5.09 -14.04 9.83
N GLU A 189 -4.87 -15.05 8.98
CA GLU A 189 -5.93 -15.86 8.33
C GLU A 189 -6.97 -15.02 7.58
N ILE A 190 -6.50 -13.99 6.89
CA ILE A 190 -7.27 -13.12 6.00
C ILE A 190 -6.50 -12.89 4.68
N PRO A 191 -7.18 -12.49 3.61
CA PRO A 191 -6.53 -12.14 2.36
C PRO A 191 -5.59 -10.95 2.52
N VAL A 192 -4.41 -11.02 1.91
CA VAL A 192 -3.41 -9.96 1.91
C VAL A 192 -2.89 -9.74 0.51
N SER A 193 -2.88 -8.49 0.03
CA SER A 193 -2.24 -8.15 -1.25
C SER A 193 -0.85 -7.55 -1.07
N GLY A 194 0.04 -7.81 -2.02
CA GLY A 194 1.39 -7.25 -2.05
C GLY A 194 1.97 -7.16 -3.47
N SER A 195 2.99 -6.33 -3.65
CA SER A 195 3.65 -6.13 -4.94
C SER A 195 4.80 -7.10 -5.15
N LEU A 196 4.93 -7.66 -6.34
CA LEU A 196 6.09 -8.49 -6.73
C LEU A 196 7.10 -7.72 -7.60
N THR A 197 6.95 -6.39 -7.65
CA THR A 197 7.82 -5.47 -8.38
C THR A 197 8.13 -4.23 -7.51
N SER A 198 8.68 -3.17 -8.09
CA SER A 198 8.60 -1.84 -7.47
C SER A 198 7.14 -1.37 -7.40
N SER A 199 6.80 -0.52 -6.44
CA SER A 199 5.53 0.21 -6.46
C SER A 199 5.82 1.69 -6.65
N LEU A 200 5.05 2.32 -7.53
CA LEU A 200 5.23 3.72 -7.92
C LEU A 200 3.97 4.51 -7.58
N PHE A 201 4.16 5.80 -7.35
CA PHE A 201 3.06 6.73 -7.22
C PHE A 201 2.48 7.05 -8.60
N GLU A 202 1.16 7.16 -8.64
CA GLU A 202 0.44 7.62 -9.81
C GLU A 202 -0.39 8.84 -9.45
N ARG A 203 -0.52 9.76 -10.42
CA ARG A 203 -1.35 10.96 -10.32
C ARG A 203 -2.42 10.95 -11.38
N ILE A 204 -3.64 11.33 -11.00
CA ILE A 204 -4.77 11.51 -11.93
C ILE A 204 -4.56 12.77 -12.78
N GLU A 205 -4.86 12.69 -14.08
CA GLU A 205 -4.81 13.79 -15.05
C GLU A 205 -6.19 14.09 -15.63
N SER A 206 -6.29 15.17 -16.42
CA SER A 206 -7.54 15.72 -16.96
C SER A 206 -8.31 14.77 -17.89
N ASP A 207 -7.65 13.75 -18.43
CA ASP A 207 -8.28 12.71 -19.26
C ASP A 207 -8.91 11.57 -18.46
N GLY A 208 -8.92 11.68 -17.12
CA GLY A 208 -9.45 10.69 -16.19
C GLY A 208 -8.57 9.46 -16.00
N ARG A 209 -7.34 9.47 -16.52
CA ARG A 209 -6.36 8.41 -16.29
C ARG A 209 -5.33 8.81 -15.25
N TRP A 210 -4.73 7.78 -14.69
CA TRP A 210 -3.61 7.88 -13.77
C TRP A 210 -2.32 7.70 -14.55
N TYR A 211 -1.25 8.37 -14.13
CA TYR A 211 0.07 8.30 -14.75
C TYR A 211 1.15 8.21 -13.69
N LYS A 212 2.29 7.60 -14.02
CA LYS A 212 3.50 7.64 -13.20
C LYS A 212 4.29 8.90 -13.51
N GLU A 213 5.21 9.28 -12.62
CA GLU A 213 5.99 10.52 -12.76
C GLU A 213 6.69 10.65 -14.11
N GLU A 214 7.30 9.59 -14.62
CA GLU A 214 7.98 9.62 -15.92
C GLU A 214 7.04 9.84 -17.12
N ASN A 215 5.72 9.73 -16.90
CA ASN A 215 4.69 9.87 -17.91
C ASN A 215 3.78 11.09 -17.70
N TYR A 216 4.03 11.90 -16.67
CA TYR A 216 3.26 13.12 -16.41
C TYR A 216 3.26 14.09 -17.59
N THR A 217 2.13 14.75 -17.78
CA THR A 217 1.96 15.88 -18.69
C THR A 217 1.52 17.08 -17.85
N PRO A 218 2.42 18.03 -17.51
CA PRO A 218 2.11 19.13 -16.60
C PRO A 218 0.85 19.93 -16.97
N GLU A 219 0.58 20.10 -18.26
CA GLU A 219 -0.60 20.79 -18.78
C GLU A 219 -1.92 20.08 -18.44
N ASN A 220 -1.87 18.77 -18.15
CA ASN A 220 -3.02 17.95 -17.80
C ASN A 220 -3.21 17.80 -16.28
N TYR A 221 -2.40 18.46 -15.46
CA TYR A 221 -2.56 18.40 -14.01
C TYR A 221 -3.91 18.98 -13.59
N VAL A 222 -4.70 18.16 -12.90
CA VAL A 222 -5.98 18.59 -12.35
C VAL A 222 -5.81 19.13 -10.93
N LEU A 223 -6.64 20.10 -10.56
CA LEU A 223 -6.77 20.59 -9.19
C LEU A 223 -7.86 19.84 -8.41
N THR A 224 -8.71 19.11 -9.13
CA THR A 224 -9.86 18.38 -8.61
C THR A 224 -9.92 17.00 -9.28
N ASN A 225 -10.10 15.94 -8.49
CA ASN A 225 -10.38 14.60 -8.96
C ASN A 225 -11.89 14.41 -9.08
N THR A 226 -12.39 14.33 -10.32
CA THR A 226 -13.81 14.17 -10.66
C THR A 226 -14.16 12.75 -11.08
N PHE A 227 -13.21 11.80 -10.98
CA PHE A 227 -13.33 10.46 -11.57
C PHE A 227 -13.36 9.34 -10.51
N SER A 228 -12.52 9.44 -9.48
CA SER A 228 -12.26 8.33 -8.55
C SER A 228 -13.20 8.27 -7.34
N PHE A 229 -13.98 9.33 -7.15
CA PHE A 229 -14.82 9.57 -5.98
C PHE A 229 -16.27 9.84 -6.42
N ASN A 230 -17.21 9.74 -5.48
CA ASN A 230 -18.62 10.03 -5.72
C ASN A 230 -18.89 11.51 -5.93
N GLU A 231 -18.06 12.36 -5.32
CA GLU A 231 -18.09 13.81 -5.43
C GLU A 231 -16.73 14.34 -5.88
N ASP A 232 -16.72 15.52 -6.49
CA ASP A 232 -15.51 16.21 -6.91
C ASP A 232 -14.60 16.52 -5.71
N GLN A 233 -13.39 15.97 -5.71
CA GLN A 233 -12.46 16.08 -4.58
C GLN A 233 -11.23 16.93 -4.89
N SER A 234 -10.86 17.85 -3.99
CA SER A 234 -9.66 18.67 -4.18
C SER A 234 -8.37 17.84 -4.09
N CYS A 235 -7.47 18.02 -5.05
CA CYS A 235 -6.14 17.42 -5.02
C CYS A 235 -5.28 17.91 -3.85
N LYS A 236 -5.60 19.08 -3.27
CA LYS A 236 -4.89 19.61 -2.09
C LYS A 236 -5.06 18.70 -0.87
N LEU A 237 -6.12 17.90 -0.84
CA LEU A 237 -6.40 16.94 0.25
C LEU A 237 -5.68 15.59 0.03
N GLY A 238 -4.73 15.49 -0.91
CA GLY A 238 -4.00 14.25 -1.20
C GLY A 238 -4.77 13.25 -2.06
N LEU A 239 -5.99 13.58 -2.48
CA LEU A 239 -6.94 12.69 -3.15
C LEU A 239 -6.62 12.45 -4.64
N CYS A 240 -5.52 12.99 -5.13
CA CYS A 240 -5.07 12.86 -6.53
C CYS A 240 -3.83 11.97 -6.68
N TYR A 241 -3.46 11.24 -5.64
CA TYR A 241 -2.39 10.26 -5.67
C TYR A 241 -2.90 8.88 -5.32
N ARG A 242 -2.31 7.88 -5.99
CA ARG A 242 -2.43 6.48 -5.61
C ARG A 242 -1.09 5.78 -5.75
N MET A 243 -1.03 4.51 -5.33
CA MET A 243 0.12 3.65 -5.61
C MET A 243 -0.30 2.44 -6.42
N LYS A 244 0.58 2.01 -7.34
CA LYS A 244 0.39 0.80 -8.12
C LYS A 244 1.73 0.14 -8.43
N PRO A 245 1.79 -1.19 -8.58
CA PRO A 245 3.03 -1.86 -8.98
C PRO A 245 3.51 -1.41 -10.35
N SER A 246 4.82 -1.45 -10.52
CA SER A 246 5.48 -1.09 -11.76
C SER A 246 5.31 -2.20 -12.79
N GLN A 247 5.34 -1.79 -14.06
CA GLN A 247 5.46 -2.72 -15.19
C GLN A 247 6.88 -3.25 -15.37
N TYR A 248 7.82 -2.74 -14.58
CA TYR A 248 9.22 -3.14 -14.56
C TYR A 248 9.51 -3.95 -13.30
N TYR A 249 10.49 -4.85 -13.40
CA TYR A 249 11.00 -5.58 -12.25
C TYR A 249 11.55 -4.63 -11.18
N TYR A 250 11.61 -5.13 -9.94
CA TYR A 250 12.28 -4.40 -8.87
C TYR A 250 13.77 -4.21 -9.21
N SER A 251 14.23 -2.97 -9.16
CA SER A 251 15.64 -2.61 -9.38
C SER A 251 15.99 -1.40 -8.50
N SER A 252 16.43 -1.67 -7.27
CA SER A 252 16.77 -0.61 -6.31
C SER A 252 17.71 -1.17 -5.22
N TYR A 253 17.62 -0.65 -4.00
CA TYR A 253 18.55 -0.89 -2.89
C TYR A 253 18.88 -2.36 -2.63
N TRP A 254 17.93 -3.29 -2.75
CA TRP A 254 18.19 -4.71 -2.43
C TRP A 254 18.87 -5.47 -3.57
N GLY A 255 18.69 -5.06 -4.83
CA GLY A 255 19.19 -5.77 -6.00
C GLY A 255 18.32 -5.56 -7.23
N GLN A 256 18.50 -6.43 -8.23
CA GLN A 256 17.74 -6.44 -9.48
C GLN A 256 17.04 -7.79 -9.65
N PHE A 257 15.71 -7.78 -9.69
CA PHE A 257 14.88 -8.98 -9.74
C PHE A 257 14.42 -9.26 -11.17
N LYS A 258 15.38 -9.37 -12.09
CA LYS A 258 15.11 -9.51 -13.53
C LYS A 258 14.47 -10.84 -13.90
N GLU A 259 14.53 -11.81 -13.00
CA GLU A 259 14.03 -13.16 -13.23
C GLU A 259 12.50 -13.23 -13.21
N GLY A 260 11.81 -12.23 -12.66
CA GLY A 260 10.37 -12.05 -12.87
C GLY A 260 9.67 -11.17 -11.85
N GLY A 261 8.41 -10.83 -12.12
CA GLY A 261 7.50 -10.15 -11.20
C GLY A 261 6.04 -10.36 -11.55
N VAL A 262 5.15 -9.57 -10.95
CA VAL A 262 3.75 -9.38 -11.35
C VAL A 262 3.45 -7.88 -11.21
N ASN A 263 2.83 -7.28 -12.22
CA ASN A 263 2.66 -5.82 -12.34
C ASN A 263 1.36 -5.27 -11.74
N PHE A 264 0.73 -6.04 -10.86
CA PHE A 264 -0.41 -5.65 -10.03
C PHE A 264 -0.22 -6.21 -8.63
N TYR A 265 -0.98 -5.71 -7.66
CA TYR A 265 -0.91 -6.19 -6.28
C TYR A 265 -1.56 -7.58 -6.21
N LYS A 266 -0.75 -8.63 -6.15
CA LYS A 266 -1.19 -10.04 -6.07
C LYS A 266 -1.82 -10.30 -4.72
N PHE A 267 -3.00 -10.92 -4.70
CA PHE A 267 -3.63 -11.37 -3.48
C PHE A 267 -3.12 -12.74 -3.04
N PHE A 268 -2.93 -12.90 -1.75
CA PHE A 268 -2.61 -14.15 -1.07
C PHE A 268 -3.70 -14.45 -0.03
N CYS A 269 -4.25 -15.64 -0.10
CA CYS A 269 -5.20 -16.28 0.78
C CYS A 269 -4.55 -17.56 1.36
N ASN A 270 -3.46 -17.37 2.09
CA ASN A 270 -2.56 -18.42 2.59
C ASN A 270 -3.05 -19.05 3.91
N TYR A 271 -4.27 -19.55 3.94
CA TYR A 271 -4.89 -20.18 5.11
C TYR A 271 -5.84 -21.30 4.66
N ASP A 272 -6.08 -22.29 5.52
CA ASP A 272 -6.72 -23.54 5.10
C ASP A 272 -8.24 -23.44 4.93
N ASN A 273 -8.90 -22.53 5.65
CA ASN A 273 -10.35 -22.31 5.56
C ASN A 273 -10.73 -21.23 4.54
N ASN A 274 -10.63 -21.55 3.25
CA ASN A 274 -11.14 -20.70 2.16
C ASN A 274 -12.33 -21.35 1.41
N THR A 275 -13.30 -21.87 2.15
CA THR A 275 -14.40 -22.68 1.61
C THR A 275 -15.68 -21.89 1.29
N ASP A 276 -15.76 -20.61 1.68
CA ASP A 276 -16.98 -19.79 1.60
C ASP A 276 -16.84 -18.57 0.67
N GLY A 277 -15.81 -18.52 -0.17
CA GLY A 277 -15.57 -17.38 -1.06
C GLY A 277 -15.12 -16.11 -0.34
N ARG A 278 -14.68 -16.21 0.93
CA ARG A 278 -14.19 -15.06 1.70
C ARG A 278 -13.00 -14.37 1.06
N CYS A 279 -12.10 -15.13 0.42
CA CYS A 279 -10.95 -14.58 -0.31
C CYS A 279 -11.42 -13.65 -1.43
N GLU A 280 -12.27 -14.15 -2.31
CA GLU A 280 -12.81 -13.41 -3.45
C GLU A 280 -13.67 -12.22 -2.99
N THR A 281 -14.49 -12.40 -1.96
CA THR A 281 -15.31 -11.33 -1.37
C THR A 281 -14.44 -10.18 -0.87
N ALA A 282 -13.37 -10.49 -0.14
CA ALA A 282 -12.41 -9.51 0.36
C ALA A 282 -11.62 -8.82 -0.76
N MET A 283 -11.21 -9.56 -1.80
CA MET A 283 -10.60 -9.00 -3.00
C MET A 283 -11.52 -7.94 -3.63
N ALA A 284 -12.79 -8.30 -3.87
CA ALA A 284 -13.78 -7.37 -4.43
C ALA A 284 -14.01 -6.15 -3.51
N LYS A 285 -14.10 -6.31 -2.19
CA LYS A 285 -14.19 -5.19 -1.24
C LYS A 285 -12.97 -4.27 -1.30
N SER A 286 -11.77 -4.82 -1.41
CA SER A 286 -10.55 -4.02 -1.58
C SER A 286 -10.58 -3.21 -2.87
N LEU A 287 -11.11 -3.79 -3.94
CA LEU A 287 -11.23 -3.11 -5.23
C LEU A 287 -12.27 -1.96 -5.20
N LEU A 288 -13.39 -2.12 -4.49
CA LEU A 288 -14.36 -1.01 -4.29
C LEU A 288 -13.70 0.21 -3.64
N ALA A 289 -12.79 -0.03 -2.69
CA ALA A 289 -12.08 1.03 -1.98
C ALA A 289 -10.84 1.55 -2.73
N PHE A 290 -10.52 1.05 -3.93
CA PHE A 290 -9.32 1.45 -4.67
C PHE A 290 -9.58 2.75 -5.45
N PRO A 291 -8.79 3.82 -5.26
CA PRO A 291 -8.91 5.03 -6.08
C PRO A 291 -8.56 4.72 -7.54
N SER A 292 -9.60 4.55 -8.38
CA SER A 292 -9.49 4.07 -9.75
C SER A 292 -9.87 5.15 -10.78
N VAL A 293 -9.89 4.81 -12.06
CA VAL A 293 -10.42 5.63 -13.16
C VAL A 293 -11.93 5.88 -13.08
N LYS A 294 -12.62 5.19 -12.16
CA LYS A 294 -14.06 5.31 -11.92
C LYS A 294 -14.41 5.00 -10.47
N SER A 295 -15.27 5.80 -9.85
CA SER A 295 -15.88 5.46 -8.56
C SER A 295 -16.91 4.34 -8.74
N ILE A 296 -16.82 3.31 -7.90
CA ILE A 296 -17.75 2.19 -7.89
C ILE A 296 -18.20 1.86 -6.47
N THR A 297 -19.39 1.27 -6.36
CA THR A 297 -19.94 0.71 -5.13
C THR A 297 -20.40 -0.72 -5.38
N VAL A 298 -20.90 -1.38 -4.35
CA VAL A 298 -21.52 -2.71 -4.48
C VAL A 298 -22.78 -2.70 -5.37
N ASP A 299 -23.42 -1.54 -5.56
CA ASP A 299 -24.60 -1.39 -6.44
C ASP A 299 -24.23 -1.20 -7.92
N SER A 300 -22.97 -0.88 -8.21
CA SER A 300 -22.50 -0.67 -9.58
C SER A 300 -22.75 -1.87 -10.49
N SER A 301 -22.73 -1.61 -11.79
CA SER A 301 -22.84 -2.66 -12.79
C SER A 301 -21.60 -3.55 -12.80
N ILE A 302 -21.73 -4.77 -13.32
CA ILE A 302 -20.59 -5.67 -13.50
C ILE A 302 -19.54 -5.07 -14.46
N GLU A 303 -19.97 -4.28 -15.45
CA GLU A 303 -19.06 -3.65 -16.42
C GLU A 303 -18.26 -2.50 -15.82
N ASP A 304 -18.86 -1.73 -14.90
CA ASP A 304 -18.13 -0.71 -14.14
C ASP A 304 -17.10 -1.35 -13.21
N PHE A 305 -17.49 -2.44 -12.54
CA PHE A 305 -16.57 -3.21 -11.70
C PHE A 305 -15.42 -3.80 -12.53
N LYS A 306 -15.69 -4.36 -13.72
CA LYS A 306 -14.66 -4.83 -14.65
C LYS A 306 -13.70 -3.72 -15.06
N THR A 307 -14.22 -2.52 -15.33
CA THR A 307 -13.39 -1.36 -15.72
C THR A 307 -12.35 -1.06 -14.63
N VAL A 308 -12.77 -1.03 -13.37
CA VAL A 308 -11.87 -0.83 -12.23
C VAL A 308 -10.93 -2.02 -12.01
N ALA A 309 -11.41 -3.26 -12.20
CA ALA A 309 -10.57 -4.46 -12.11
C ALA A 309 -9.46 -4.47 -13.17
N PHE A 310 -9.75 -4.05 -14.40
CA PHE A 310 -8.74 -3.90 -15.44
C PHE A 310 -7.76 -2.77 -15.12
N ASP A 311 -8.22 -1.63 -14.60
CA ASP A 311 -7.32 -0.58 -14.12
C ASP A 311 -6.43 -1.06 -12.96
N TYR A 312 -6.88 -2.00 -12.13
CA TYR A 312 -6.04 -2.60 -11.09
C TYR A 312 -5.00 -3.58 -11.66
N LEU A 313 -5.41 -4.45 -12.61
CA LEU A 313 -4.61 -5.55 -13.12
C LEU A 313 -3.66 -5.17 -14.26
N CYS A 314 -4.06 -4.24 -15.12
CA CYS A 314 -3.28 -3.83 -16.29
C CYS A 314 -2.36 -2.66 -15.97
N PRO A 315 -1.10 -2.65 -16.41
CA PRO A 315 -0.23 -1.52 -16.13
C PRO A 315 -0.70 -0.22 -16.76
N THR A 316 -0.34 0.85 -16.07
CA THR A 316 -0.53 2.21 -16.55
C THR A 316 0.54 2.53 -17.60
N TYR A 317 0.11 2.67 -18.85
CA TYR A 317 0.95 3.03 -19.99
C TYR A 317 0.55 4.39 -20.55
N LYS A 318 1.55 5.21 -20.95
CA LYS A 318 1.30 6.41 -21.76
C LYS A 318 0.65 6.07 -23.10
N ASN A 319 1.05 4.96 -23.72
CA ASN A 319 0.42 4.44 -24.93
C ASN A 319 -0.85 3.63 -24.57
N LYS A 320 -2.02 4.16 -24.96
CA LYS A 320 -3.34 3.57 -24.70
C LYS A 320 -3.50 2.18 -25.30
N ASN A 321 -2.83 1.89 -26.42
CA ASN A 321 -2.94 0.58 -27.08
C ASN A 321 -2.42 -0.53 -26.18
N LYS A 322 -1.34 -0.29 -25.41
CA LYS A 322 -0.79 -1.29 -24.48
C LYS A 322 -1.74 -1.64 -23.34
N PHE A 323 -2.50 -0.66 -22.84
CA PHE A 323 -3.55 -0.93 -21.86
C PHE A 323 -4.66 -1.79 -22.47
N ASN A 324 -5.12 -1.43 -23.67
CA ASN A 324 -6.16 -2.18 -24.37
C ASN A 324 -5.73 -3.61 -24.74
N GLU A 325 -4.46 -3.81 -25.13
CA GLU A 325 -3.86 -5.13 -25.35
C GLU A 325 -3.90 -5.98 -24.08
N CYS A 326 -3.63 -5.38 -22.91
CA CYS A 326 -3.76 -6.07 -21.63
C CYS A 326 -5.20 -6.48 -21.33
N VAL A 327 -6.16 -5.58 -21.52
CA VAL A 327 -7.59 -5.87 -21.32
C VAL A 327 -8.05 -7.00 -22.25
N ALA A 328 -7.72 -6.91 -23.54
CA ALA A 328 -8.06 -7.92 -24.52
C ALA A 328 -7.41 -9.28 -24.20
N GLY A 329 -6.14 -9.26 -23.77
CA GLY A 329 -5.40 -10.47 -23.42
C GLY A 329 -5.99 -11.23 -22.22
N ILE A 330 -6.31 -10.51 -21.13
CA ILE A 330 -6.99 -11.07 -19.97
C ILE A 330 -8.37 -11.63 -20.37
N THR A 331 -9.14 -10.86 -21.15
CA THR A 331 -10.47 -11.27 -21.60
C THR A 331 -10.42 -12.55 -22.43
N ALA A 332 -9.53 -12.60 -23.42
CA ALA A 332 -9.37 -13.76 -24.28
C ALA A 332 -8.91 -15.01 -23.50
N ALA A 333 -8.04 -14.86 -22.50
CA ALA A 333 -7.61 -15.98 -21.65
C ALA A 333 -8.75 -16.55 -20.79
N ILE A 334 -9.67 -15.70 -20.32
CA ILE A 334 -10.87 -16.14 -19.61
C ILE A 334 -11.84 -16.85 -20.56
N GLU A 335 -12.08 -16.28 -21.75
CA GLU A 335 -12.97 -16.85 -22.77
C GLU A 335 -12.49 -18.22 -23.27
N ARG A 336 -11.18 -18.41 -23.45
CA ARG A 336 -10.58 -19.71 -23.80
C ARG A 336 -10.59 -20.71 -22.64
N GLY A 337 -10.73 -20.23 -21.40
CA GLY A 337 -10.71 -21.06 -20.19
C GLY A 337 -9.32 -21.54 -19.74
N ASP A 338 -8.25 -21.19 -20.45
CA ASP A 338 -6.88 -21.54 -20.07
C ASP A 338 -6.28 -20.60 -19.02
N LEU A 339 -6.85 -19.39 -18.87
CA LEU A 339 -6.37 -18.31 -18.02
C LEU A 339 -4.92 -17.85 -18.32
N VAL A 340 -4.33 -18.28 -19.43
CA VAL A 340 -2.93 -17.99 -19.76
C VAL A 340 -2.84 -16.61 -20.42
N TYR A 341 -2.23 -15.67 -19.71
CA TYR A 341 -1.87 -14.36 -20.24
C TYR A 341 -0.76 -13.71 -19.41
N GLN A 342 0.27 -13.22 -20.09
CA GLN A 342 1.36 -12.47 -19.47
C GLN A 342 1.09 -10.97 -19.59
N THR A 343 0.91 -10.29 -18.46
CA THR A 343 0.73 -8.83 -18.43
C THR A 343 2.06 -8.10 -18.39
N MET A 344 3.12 -8.75 -17.89
CA MET A 344 4.45 -8.17 -17.84
C MET A 344 5.12 -8.17 -19.22
N PRO A 345 5.84 -7.09 -19.61
CA PRO A 345 6.65 -7.11 -20.84
C PRO A 345 7.82 -8.10 -20.82
N GLY A 346 8.24 -8.56 -19.63
CA GLY A 346 9.30 -9.55 -19.42
C GLY A 346 8.79 -10.77 -18.64
N PRO A 347 9.70 -11.60 -18.08
CA PRO A 347 9.30 -12.78 -17.32
C PRO A 347 8.29 -12.45 -16.21
N GLU A 348 7.24 -13.26 -16.13
CA GLU A 348 6.22 -13.15 -15.10
C GLU A 348 6.32 -14.35 -14.16
N LEU A 349 6.21 -14.10 -12.85
CA LEU A 349 6.26 -15.18 -11.85
C LEU A 349 5.00 -16.02 -11.92
N ASN A 350 5.12 -17.33 -11.73
CA ASN A 350 3.93 -18.16 -11.50
C ASN A 350 3.53 -18.07 -10.02
N CYS A 351 2.33 -17.54 -9.76
CA CYS A 351 1.78 -17.42 -8.42
C CYS A 351 0.42 -18.09 -8.34
N ASN A 352 0.15 -18.69 -7.19
CA ASN A 352 -1.22 -19.05 -6.80
C ASN A 352 -1.67 -18.12 -5.66
N PHE A 353 -2.82 -18.39 -5.05
CA PHE A 353 -3.30 -17.62 -3.90
C PHE A 353 -2.56 -17.94 -2.60
N LYS A 354 -1.61 -18.86 -2.52
CA LYS A 354 -0.82 -19.09 -1.29
C LYS A 354 0.59 -18.50 -1.37
N THR A 355 1.24 -18.62 -2.52
CA THR A 355 2.64 -18.25 -2.72
C THR A 355 2.96 -18.02 -4.20
N CYS A 356 4.18 -17.56 -4.48
CA CYS A 356 4.79 -17.53 -5.81
C CYS A 356 5.99 -18.48 -5.86
N ASN A 357 6.29 -19.03 -7.04
CA ASN A 357 7.46 -19.87 -7.27
C ASN A 357 8.75 -19.00 -7.41
N ALA A 358 9.05 -18.24 -6.37
CA ALA A 358 10.21 -17.35 -6.30
C ALA A 358 10.74 -17.27 -4.87
N THR A 359 12.05 -17.42 -4.72
CA THR A 359 12.74 -17.19 -3.44
C THR A 359 13.75 -16.07 -3.60
N VAL A 360 13.76 -15.10 -2.68
CA VAL A 360 14.77 -14.04 -2.68
C VAL A 360 16.03 -14.55 -2.01
N VAL A 361 17.15 -14.55 -2.73
CA VAL A 361 18.45 -14.98 -2.24
C VAL A 361 19.41 -13.79 -2.24
N CYS A 362 20.01 -13.50 -1.09
CA CYS A 362 20.93 -12.38 -0.90
C CYS A 362 22.30 -12.87 -0.42
N LYS A 363 23.36 -12.10 -0.67
CA LYS A 363 24.64 -12.32 0.00
C LYS A 363 24.58 -11.73 1.41
N GLU A 364 25.12 -12.43 2.39
CA GLU A 364 25.25 -11.92 3.75
C GLU A 364 26.35 -10.85 3.87
N LYS A 365 26.21 -9.94 4.85
CA LYS A 365 27.26 -9.00 5.20
C LYS A 365 28.41 -9.76 5.89
N LYS A 366 29.63 -9.63 5.36
CA LYS A 366 30.79 -10.41 5.84
C LYS A 366 31.59 -9.80 6.98
N ILE A 367 31.55 -8.48 7.21
CA ILE A 367 32.56 -7.82 8.05
C ILE A 367 31.95 -6.96 9.19
N PHE A 368 30.78 -6.31 9.04
CA PHE A 368 30.06 -5.70 10.17
C PHE A 368 28.54 -5.61 9.87
N GLY A 369 27.71 -5.91 10.88
CA GLY A 369 26.23 -5.84 10.84
C GLY A 369 25.54 -7.15 10.46
N SER A 370 24.35 -7.38 11.00
CA SER A 370 23.48 -8.51 10.65
C SER A 370 22.67 -8.21 9.38
N GLY A 371 22.23 -9.29 8.71
CA GLY A 371 21.30 -9.24 7.59
C GLY A 371 21.93 -9.15 6.18
N PRO A 372 21.08 -9.07 5.14
CA PRO A 372 21.52 -9.11 3.75
C PRO A 372 22.29 -7.85 3.32
N LYS A 373 23.27 -8.03 2.44
CA LYS A 373 24.01 -6.93 1.81
C LYS A 373 23.17 -6.31 0.70
N GLY A 374 22.92 -5.00 0.78
CA GLY A 374 22.25 -4.24 -0.28
C GLY A 374 22.92 -4.42 -1.64
N GLY A 375 22.11 -4.43 -2.70
CA GLY A 375 22.54 -4.62 -4.09
C GLY A 375 22.94 -6.05 -4.44
N THR A 376 22.75 -7.04 -3.56
CA THR A 376 23.19 -8.43 -3.80
C THR A 376 22.07 -9.44 -3.89
N CYS A 377 20.84 -9.02 -3.65
CA CYS A 377 19.69 -9.91 -3.73
C CYS A 377 19.29 -10.16 -5.19
N LYS A 378 18.89 -11.40 -5.47
CA LYS A 378 18.32 -11.85 -6.74
C LYS A 378 17.18 -12.82 -6.48
N LEU A 379 16.35 -13.07 -7.48
CA LEU A 379 15.35 -14.13 -7.38
C LEU A 379 15.93 -15.45 -7.84
N ASN A 380 15.66 -16.50 -7.08
CA ASN A 380 15.74 -17.88 -7.56
C ASN A 380 14.31 -18.30 -7.94
N VAL A 381 14.08 -18.55 -9.22
CA VAL A 381 12.74 -18.80 -9.77
C VAL A 381 12.73 -20.08 -10.60
N ASP A 382 11.62 -20.80 -10.54
CA ASP A 382 11.29 -21.82 -11.53
C ASP A 382 10.38 -21.16 -12.58
N ILE A 383 10.98 -20.69 -13.69
CA ILE A 383 10.24 -20.00 -14.75
C ILE A 383 9.22 -20.96 -15.36
N GLN A 384 7.95 -20.54 -15.42
CA GLN A 384 6.94 -21.21 -16.21
C GLN A 384 6.55 -20.38 -17.43
N PRO A 385 6.40 -20.99 -18.61
CA PRO A 385 6.13 -20.27 -19.86
C PRO A 385 4.70 -19.71 -19.96
N ASN A 386 3.78 -20.19 -19.12
CA ASN A 386 2.33 -19.93 -19.24
C ASN A 386 1.77 -19.33 -17.93
N PRO A 387 2.07 -18.06 -17.60
CA PRO A 387 1.54 -17.41 -16.41
C PRO A 387 0.03 -17.22 -16.50
N THR A 388 -0.67 -17.42 -15.37
CA THR A 388 -2.14 -17.30 -15.28
C THR A 388 -2.63 -16.21 -14.33
N ASN A 389 -1.71 -15.43 -13.77
CA ASN A 389 -1.98 -14.60 -12.60
C ASN A 389 -3.11 -13.59 -12.83
N ALA A 390 -3.02 -12.78 -13.88
CA ALA A 390 -3.96 -11.68 -14.11
C ALA A 390 -5.38 -12.17 -14.42
N ALA A 391 -5.51 -13.20 -15.27
CA ALA A 391 -6.80 -13.78 -15.59
C ALA A 391 -7.42 -14.51 -14.39
N GLN A 392 -6.61 -15.23 -13.61
CA GLN A 392 -7.07 -15.85 -12.36
C GLN A 392 -7.60 -14.82 -11.36
N GLU A 393 -6.86 -13.71 -11.16
CA GLU A 393 -7.28 -12.62 -10.28
C GLU A 393 -8.56 -11.95 -10.76
N MET A 394 -8.68 -11.70 -12.07
CA MET A 394 -9.92 -11.15 -12.66
C MET A 394 -11.13 -12.05 -12.38
N VAL A 395 -11.01 -13.36 -12.62
CA VAL A 395 -12.09 -14.32 -12.30
C VAL A 395 -12.47 -14.26 -10.82
N SER A 396 -11.49 -14.21 -9.92
CA SER A 396 -11.72 -14.09 -8.48
C SER A 396 -12.38 -12.77 -8.08
N PHE A 397 -11.97 -11.63 -8.66
CA PHE A 397 -12.62 -10.35 -8.44
C PHE A 397 -14.10 -10.38 -8.86
N LEU A 398 -14.40 -10.92 -10.06
CA LEU A 398 -15.78 -11.01 -10.55
C LEU A 398 -16.64 -11.94 -9.70
N LYS A 399 -16.08 -13.08 -9.25
CA LYS A 399 -16.77 -13.98 -8.32
C LYS A 399 -17.08 -13.27 -7.00
N GLY A 400 -16.09 -12.58 -6.43
CA GLY A 400 -16.23 -11.80 -5.21
C GLY A 400 -17.32 -10.73 -5.29
N PHE A 401 -17.37 -10.00 -6.41
CA PHE A 401 -18.38 -8.98 -6.62
C PHE A 401 -19.79 -9.57 -6.68
N LYS A 402 -19.97 -10.71 -7.36
CA LYS A 402 -21.26 -11.43 -7.37
C LYS A 402 -21.69 -11.85 -5.96
N LEU A 403 -20.76 -12.36 -5.14
CA LEU A 403 -21.04 -12.74 -3.75
C LEU A 403 -21.45 -11.53 -2.89
N LEU A 404 -20.80 -10.38 -3.08
CA LEU A 404 -21.17 -9.14 -2.39
C LEU A 404 -22.58 -8.68 -2.75
N LYS A 405 -22.96 -8.74 -4.03
CA LYS A 405 -24.32 -8.36 -4.48
C LYS A 405 -25.39 -9.30 -3.93
N ALA A 406 -25.08 -10.59 -3.80
CA ALA A 406 -26.00 -11.60 -3.27
C ALA A 406 -26.18 -11.55 -1.73
N SER A 407 -25.28 -10.86 -1.02
CA SER A 407 -25.31 -10.74 0.46
C SER A 407 -26.01 -9.47 0.96
N LYS A 408 -26.54 -8.66 0.05
CA LYS A 408 -27.46 -7.57 0.35
C LYS A 408 -28.87 -8.11 0.48
#